data_AF-A0A2N3AV92-F1
#
_entry.id   AF-A0A2N3AV92-F1
#
_cell.length_a   1.000
_cell.length_b   1.000
_cell.length_c   1.000
_cell.angle_alpha   90.00
_cell.angle_beta   90.00
_cell.angle_gamma   90.00
#
_symmetry.space_group_name_H-M   'P 1'
#
loop_
_entity.id
_entity.type
_entity.pdbx_description
1 polymer ?
#
loop_
_entity_poly.entity_id
_entity_poly.type
_entity_poly.pdbx_seq_one_letter_code
_entity_poly.pdbx_strand_id
1 'polypeptide(L)'
;MTLTDRVAEICHAHAGREGALLPILHAVQVEFAHVPAAALPTVAKALGVTVAEVQGVVSFYHDFRSAPPGRHVLKICRAEACQAMGGA
;
A
#
# COMPACT_ATOMS: atom_id res chain seq x y z
N MET A 1 -3.92 21.08 2.11
CA MET A 1 -2.86 20.13 1.70
C MET A 1 -3.51 19.10 0.80
N THR A 2 -3.03 18.92 -0.44
CA THR A 2 -3.66 17.99 -1.39
C THR A 2 -3.11 16.58 -1.20
N LEU A 3 -3.84 15.56 -1.68
CA LEU A 3 -3.38 14.16 -1.66
C LEU A 3 -2.00 14.01 -2.32
N THR A 4 -1.82 14.68 -3.46
CA THR A 4 -0.57 14.66 -4.22
C THR A 4 0.60 15.23 -3.41
N ASP A 5 0.39 16.34 -2.70
CA ASP A 5 1.43 16.94 -1.86
C ASP A 5 1.86 15.98 -0.75
N ARG A 6 0.89 15.35 -0.08
CA ARG A 6 1.18 14.41 1.00
C ARG A 6 1.90 13.16 0.50
N VAL A 7 1.52 12.62 -0.66
CA VAL A 7 2.21 11.49 -1.28
C VAL A 7 3.65 11.87 -1.66
N ALA A 8 3.88 13.10 -2.14
CA ALA A 8 5.22 13.58 -2.44
C ALA A 8 6.10 13.68 -1.18
N GLU A 9 5.55 14.15 -0.06
CA GLU A 9 6.25 14.16 1.24
C GLU A 9 6.64 12.75 1.70
N ILE A 10 5.74 11.78 1.56
CA ILE A 10 6.02 10.37 1.87
C ILE A 10 7.16 9.86 0.98
N CYS A 11 7.11 10.13 -0.33
CA CYS A 11 8.18 9.72 -1.24
C CYS A 11 9.53 10.34 -0.85
N HIS A 12 9.55 11.62 -0.48
CA HIS A 12 10.75 12.31 -0.03
C HIS A 12 11.33 11.70 1.26
N ALA A 13 10.47 11.32 2.21
CA ALA A 13 10.90 10.66 3.45
C ALA A 13 11.60 9.29 3.22
N HIS A 14 11.39 8.69 2.05
CA HIS A 14 11.99 7.42 1.64
C HIS A 14 13.06 7.57 0.54
N ALA A 15 13.47 8.80 0.21
CA ALA A 15 14.46 9.07 -0.83
C ALA A 15 15.82 8.41 -0.53
N GLY A 16 16.50 7.91 -1.58
CA GLY A 16 17.82 7.28 -1.48
C GLY A 16 17.81 5.86 -0.91
N ARG A 17 16.64 5.31 -0.57
CA ARG A 17 16.50 3.96 -0.05
C ARG A 17 16.34 2.95 -1.18
N GLU A 18 17.14 1.89 -1.19
CA GLU A 18 16.98 0.80 -2.15
C GLU A 18 15.63 0.10 -1.93
N GLY A 19 14.92 -0.20 -3.03
CA GLY A 19 13.63 -0.88 -2.97
C GLY A 19 12.51 -0.11 -2.27
N ALA A 20 12.51 1.24 -2.34
CA ALA A 20 11.59 2.10 -1.59
C ALA A 20 10.09 1.95 -1.93
N LEU A 21 9.73 1.27 -3.02
CA LEU A 21 8.33 1.17 -3.49
C LEU A 21 7.38 0.57 -2.44
N LEU A 22 7.72 -0.58 -1.85
CA LEU A 22 6.88 -1.23 -0.83
C LEU A 22 6.73 -0.34 0.42
N PRO A 23 7.82 0.18 1.03
CA PRO A 23 7.72 1.10 2.16
C PRO A 23 6.85 2.34 1.87
N ILE A 24 6.99 2.94 0.68
CA ILE A 24 6.18 4.09 0.27
C ILE A 24 4.69 3.71 0.19
N LEU A 25 4.35 2.59 -0.47
CA LEU A 25 2.96 2.15 -0.58
C LEU A 25 2.36 1.81 0.80
N HIS A 26 3.14 1.24 1.72
CA HIS A 26 2.70 1.03 3.10
C HIS A 26 2.44 2.35 3.83
N ALA A 27 3.33 3.34 3.69
CA ALA A 27 3.14 4.66 4.29
C ALA A 27 1.92 5.39 3.72
N VAL A 28 1.70 5.34 2.41
CA VAL A 28 0.49 5.85 1.74
C VAL A 28 -0.76 5.14 2.30
N GLN A 29 -0.73 3.82 2.43
CA GLN A 29 -1.87 3.09 2.97
C GLN A 29 -2.13 3.39 4.46
N VAL A 30 -1.09 3.61 5.27
CA VAL A 30 -1.26 4.01 6.68
C VAL A 30 -1.91 5.39 6.77
N GLU A 31 -1.49 6.33 5.92
CA GLU A 31 -2.01 7.70 5.88
C GLU A 31 -3.47 7.75 5.40
N PHE A 32 -3.81 7.01 4.33
CA PHE A 32 -5.12 7.11 3.67
C PHE A 32 -6.04 5.90 3.91
N ALA A 33 -5.64 4.94 4.74
CA ALA A 33 -6.27 3.64 4.97
C ALA A 33 -6.36 2.70 3.74
N HIS A 34 -5.93 3.16 2.57
CA HIS A 34 -5.88 2.45 1.29
C HIS A 34 -4.87 3.16 0.36
N VAL A 35 -4.61 2.62 -0.82
CA VAL A 35 -3.76 3.24 -1.85
C VAL A 35 -4.67 3.88 -2.92
N PRO A 36 -4.86 5.21 -2.91
CA PRO A 36 -5.71 5.87 -3.89
C PRO A 36 -5.08 5.79 -5.29
N ALA A 37 -5.89 5.56 -6.34
CA ALA A 37 -5.41 5.53 -7.72
C ALA A 37 -4.67 6.83 -8.13
N ALA A 38 -5.10 7.97 -7.57
CA ALA A 38 -4.47 9.27 -7.78
C ALA A 38 -3.04 9.39 -7.20
N ALA A 39 -2.64 8.51 -6.28
CA ALA A 39 -1.29 8.50 -5.69
C ALA A 39 -0.26 7.85 -6.63
N LEU A 40 -0.68 6.92 -7.51
CA LEU A 40 0.20 6.11 -8.34
C LEU A 40 1.12 6.94 -9.26
N PRO A 41 0.62 7.96 -10.00
CA PRO A 41 1.47 8.78 -10.85
C PRO A 41 2.58 9.50 -10.07
N THR A 42 2.28 9.95 -8.85
CA THR A 42 3.24 10.64 -7.98
C THR A 42 4.34 9.69 -7.51
N VAL A 43 3.97 8.48 -7.06
CA VAL A 43 4.92 7.45 -6.64
C VAL A 43 5.79 6.98 -7.82
N ALA A 44 5.17 6.74 -8.98
CA ALA A 44 5.86 6.33 -10.20
C ALA A 44 6.92 7.37 -10.61
N LYS A 45 6.54 8.66 -10.63
CA LYS A 45 7.44 9.76 -10.92
C LYS A 45 8.59 9.86 -9.92
N ALA A 46 8.31 9.71 -8.62
CA ALA A 46 9.32 9.83 -7.58
C ALA A 46 10.39 8.72 -7.63
N LEU A 47 10.01 7.52 -8.08
CA LEU A 47 10.90 6.36 -8.14
C LEU A 47 11.47 6.08 -9.54
N GLY A 48 11.07 6.85 -10.56
CA GLY A 48 11.54 6.65 -11.93
C GLY A 48 11.02 5.36 -12.57
N VAL A 49 9.84 4.88 -12.15
CA VAL A 49 9.17 3.68 -12.69
C VAL A 49 7.88 4.07 -13.39
N THR A 50 7.25 3.12 -14.09
CA THR A 50 5.95 3.34 -14.75
C THR A 50 4.79 3.23 -13.76
N VAL A 51 3.68 3.90 -14.08
CA VAL A 51 2.40 3.74 -13.36
C VAL A 51 1.94 2.28 -13.38
N ALA A 52 2.19 1.56 -14.49
CA ALA A 52 1.83 0.16 -14.64
C ALA A 52 2.60 -0.74 -13.67
N GLU A 53 3.88 -0.47 -13.42
CA GLU A 53 4.67 -1.23 -12.43
C GLU A 53 4.14 -0.99 -11.01
N VAL A 54 3.84 0.26 -10.65
CA VAL A 54 3.25 0.58 -9.32
C VAL A 54 1.89 -0.11 -9.17
N GLN A 55 1.03 -0.01 -10.18
CA GLN A 55 -0.27 -0.69 -10.19
C GLN A 55 -0.10 -2.21 -10.10
N GLY A 56 0.90 -2.77 -10.78
CA GLY A 56 1.24 -4.19 -10.72
C GLY A 56 1.54 -4.62 -9.29
N VAL A 57 2.40 -3.88 -8.59
CA VAL A 57 2.73 -4.15 -7.17
C VAL A 57 1.52 -4.01 -6.26
N VAL A 58 0.71 -2.96 -6.44
CA VAL A 58 -0.53 -2.76 -5.66
C VAL A 58 -1.51 -3.93 -5.87
N SER A 59 -1.63 -4.43 -7.11
CA SER A 59 -2.53 -5.54 -7.43
C SER A 59 -2.00 -6.91 -6.97
N PHE A 60 -0.68 -7.06 -6.87
CA PHE A 60 -0.04 -8.32 -6.51
C PHE A 60 -0.12 -8.60 -5.00
N TYR A 61 0.15 -7.59 -4.16
CA TYR A 61 0.16 -7.77 -2.71
C TYR A 61 -1.24 -7.57 -2.11
N HIS A 62 -1.81 -8.64 -1.57
CA HIS A 62 -3.13 -8.65 -0.93
C HIS A 62 -3.31 -7.67 0.23
N ASP A 63 -2.22 -7.23 0.85
CA ASP A 63 -2.26 -6.26 1.95
C ASP A 63 -2.59 -4.85 1.46
N PHE A 64 -2.35 -4.51 0.19
CA PHE A 64 -2.73 -3.22 -0.38
C PHE A 64 -4.21 -3.19 -0.78
N ARG A 65 -4.87 -2.10 -0.42
CA ARG A 65 -6.32 -1.90 -0.63
C ARG A 65 -6.53 -0.81 -1.66
N SER A 66 -7.45 -1.02 -2.59
CA SER A 66 -7.88 -0.01 -3.56
C SER A 66 -8.98 0.91 -3.04
N ALA A 67 -9.62 0.54 -1.94
CA ALA A 67 -10.70 1.30 -1.31
C ALA A 67 -10.57 1.28 0.22
N PRO A 68 -11.09 2.31 0.93
CA PRO A 68 -11.08 2.36 2.38
C PRO A 68 -11.80 1.16 3.00
N PRO A 69 -11.26 0.56 4.07
CA PRO A 69 -11.97 -0.49 4.77
C PRO A 69 -13.10 0.04 5.66
N GLY A 70 -13.93 -0.87 6.16
CA GLY A 70 -14.85 -0.57 7.25
C GLY A 70 -14.12 -0.15 8.54
N ARG A 71 -14.89 0.34 9.51
CA ARG A 71 -14.37 0.85 10.81
C ARG A 71 -13.48 -0.15 11.56
N HIS A 72 -13.75 -1.44 11.41
CA HIS A 72 -13.00 -2.51 12.04
C HIS A 72 -12.60 -3.55 10.99
N VAL A 73 -11.35 -4.01 11.07
CA VAL A 73 -10.80 -5.03 10.19
C VAL A 73 -10.45 -6.23 11.05
N LEU A 74 -11.23 -7.31 10.93
CA LEU A 74 -10.92 -8.58 11.59
C LEU A 74 -10.16 -9.47 10.61
N LYS A 75 -8.89 -9.76 10.92
CA LYS A 75 -8.08 -10.74 10.19
C LYS A 75 -8.13 -12.07 10.96
N ILE A 76 -8.77 -13.09 10.39
CA ILE A 76 -8.88 -14.43 10.99
C ILE A 76 -7.92 -15.36 10.28
N CYS A 77 -7.06 -16.04 11.05
CA CYS A 77 -6.16 -17.05 10.53
C CYS A 77 -6.96 -18.20 9.91
N ARG A 78 -6.63 -18.55 8.66
CA ARG A 78 -7.19 -19.70 7.93
C ARG A 78 -6.11 -20.71 7.54
N ALA A 79 -4.96 -20.66 8.23
CA ALA A 79 -3.88 -21.63 8.06
C ALA A 79 -4.19 -22.93 8.81
N GLU A 80 -3.46 -23.99 8.48
CA GLU A 80 -3.70 -25.37 8.88
C GLU A 80 -3.64 -25.54 10.41
N ALA A 81 -2.70 -24.86 11.08
CA ALA A 81 -2.58 -24.91 12.54
C ALA A 81 -3.84 -24.36 13.24
N CYS A 82 -4.44 -23.28 12.70
CA CYS A 82 -5.65 -22.69 13.24
C CYS A 82 -6.86 -23.60 13.00
N GLN A 83 -6.95 -24.20 11.81
CA GLN A 83 -8.00 -25.15 11.46
C GLN A 83 -7.96 -26.41 12.34
N ALA A 84 -6.77 -26.94 12.62
CA ALA A 84 -6.59 -28.11 13.50
C ALA A 84 -7.13 -27.88 14.92
N MET A 85 -7.18 -26.63 15.38
CA MET A 85 -7.69 -26.23 16.70
C MET A 85 -9.13 -25.71 16.67
N GLY A 86 -9.88 -25.94 15.59
CA GLY A 86 -11.29 -25.53 15.46
C GLY A 86 -11.49 -24.12 14.90
N GLY A 87 -10.46 -23.51 14.32
CA GLY A 87 -10.59 -22.33 13.45
C GLY A 87 -11.29 -22.65 12.13
N ALA A 88 -11.87 -21.63 11.50
CA ALA A 88 -12.61 -21.73 10.23
C ALA A 88 -11.73 -21.96 8.99
#